data_AF-A0A9P7I9H5-F1
#
_entry.id   AF-A0A9P7I9H5-F1
#
_cell.length_a   1.000
_cell.length_b   1.000
_cell.length_c   1.000
_cell.angle_alpha   90.00
_cell.angle_beta   90.00
_cell.angle_gamma   90.00
#
_symmetry.space_group_name_H-M   'P 1'
#
loop_
_entity.id
_entity.type
_entity.pdbx_description
1 polymer ?
#
loop_
_entity_poly.entity_id
_entity_poly.type
_entity_poly.pdbx_seq_one_letter_code
_entity_poly.pdbx_strand_id
1 'polypeptide(L)'
;MASFVESYFLPVLIFFLEILVYLENLWYEANWSRWQASSTTTMDKLILCKEDEIWHAVIYGNNGDLRNILKDLTNNPEKVSDNGGVTVSPSNPSAVATSGKIEAGVLFRRPKTKLQKAVETDVEEQISYGSRRYDMAVKARLEAIADLLANSSQKLTKNQQQRAQEWSSGKVSILWMAIHQDHKSDMEYLLTERNQKLEMGNTFQQKTVLHKAVSESDGDLVRNILENSSLTSPETYINAGDFVNRTPLHDVVVYAFRRLSIPTSIELDNTLKVFGLLSEHGANINALDDLFMTPLHLLFSEALYWKNRLEGNREHSFLIPLLDSFLLAGAEVQTKDMEGM
;
A
#
# COMPACT_ATOMS: atom_id res chain seq x y z
N MET A 1 -58.10 16.76 25.15
CA MET A 1 -57.85 16.53 23.70
C MET A 1 -56.76 17.42 23.11
N ALA A 2 -56.28 18.48 23.77
CA ALA A 2 -55.16 19.29 23.27
C ALA A 2 -53.76 18.67 23.51
N SER A 3 -53.61 17.78 24.49
CA SER A 3 -52.30 17.21 24.87
C SER A 3 -51.86 15.97 24.08
N PHE A 4 -52.69 15.45 23.18
CA PHE A 4 -52.38 14.22 22.41
C PHE A 4 -51.78 14.52 21.03
N VAL A 5 -51.90 15.76 20.55
CA VAL A 5 -51.41 16.17 19.23
C VAL A 5 -49.94 16.63 19.29
N GLU A 6 -49.48 17.13 20.45
CA GLU A 6 -48.08 17.59 20.62
C GLU A 6 -47.05 16.45 20.68
N SER A 7 -47.44 15.26 21.16
CA SER A 7 -46.48 14.15 21.37
C SER A 7 -45.96 13.51 20.08
N TYR A 8 -46.69 13.63 18.96
CA TYR A 8 -46.29 13.02 17.68
C TYR A 8 -45.66 14.03 16.72
N PHE A 9 -45.73 15.33 17.02
CA PHE A 9 -45.18 16.35 16.15
C PHE A 9 -43.64 16.38 16.19
N LEU A 10 -43.05 16.22 17.39
CA LEU A 10 -41.60 16.29 17.57
C LEU A 10 -40.83 15.15 16.86
N PRO A 11 -41.23 13.87 16.98
CA PRO A 11 -40.54 12.77 16.30
C PRO A 11 -40.65 12.86 14.78
N VAL A 12 -41.80 13.30 14.28
CA VAL A 12 -42.04 13.50 12.84
C VAL A 12 -41.16 14.64 12.31
N LEU A 13 -41.04 15.73 13.06
CA LEU A 13 -40.15 16.86 12.70
C LEU A 13 -38.68 16.43 12.67
N ILE A 14 -38.23 15.64 13.66
CA ILE A 14 -36.85 15.11 13.70
C ILE A 14 -36.57 14.23 12.48
N PHE A 15 -37.49 13.34 12.14
CA PHE A 15 -37.37 12.47 10.95
C PHE A 15 -37.26 13.27 9.65
N PHE A 16 -38.05 14.34 9.49
CA PHE A 16 -37.96 15.21 8.31
C PHE A 16 -36.66 16.01 8.26
N LEU A 17 -36.12 16.44 9.41
CA LEU A 17 -34.82 17.12 9.47
C LEU A 17 -33.67 16.18 9.09
N GLU A 18 -33.68 14.92 9.54
CA GLU A 18 -32.69 13.92 9.11
C GLU A 18 -32.74 13.68 7.59
N ILE A 19 -33.95 13.59 7.02
CA ILE A 19 -34.12 13.47 5.57
C ILE A 19 -33.59 14.70 4.83
N LEU A 20 -33.84 15.91 5.35
CA LEU A 20 -33.34 17.13 4.74
C LEU A 20 -31.80 17.23 4.78
N VAL A 21 -31.17 16.86 5.90
CA VAL A 21 -29.70 16.79 6.02
C VAL A 21 -29.14 15.74 5.07
N TYR A 22 -29.78 14.58 4.95
CA TYR A 22 -29.38 13.54 4.01
C TYR A 22 -29.51 14.01 2.54
N LEU A 23 -30.60 14.70 2.20
CA LEU A 23 -30.82 15.25 0.86
C LEU A 23 -29.86 16.41 0.55
N GLU A 24 -29.51 17.24 1.54
CA GLU A 24 -28.51 18.29 1.40
C GLU A 24 -27.11 17.70 1.14
N ASN A 25 -26.71 16.66 1.88
CA ASN A 25 -25.47 15.93 1.62
C ASN A 25 -25.48 15.24 0.25
N LEU A 26 -26.60 14.62 -0.14
CA LEU A 26 -26.74 13.99 -1.45
C LEU A 26 -26.67 15.03 -2.58
N TRP A 27 -27.26 16.21 -2.37
CA TRP A 27 -27.22 17.33 -3.31
C TRP A 27 -25.81 17.95 -3.37
N TYR A 28 -25.11 18.06 -2.23
CA TYR A 28 -23.71 18.45 -2.17
C TYR A 28 -22.83 17.45 -2.91
N GLU A 29 -22.97 16.15 -2.70
CA GLU A 29 -22.20 15.14 -3.44
C GLU A 29 -22.53 15.14 -4.94
N ALA A 30 -23.80 15.30 -5.31
CA ALA A 30 -24.25 15.35 -6.71
C ALA A 30 -23.77 16.62 -7.43
N ASN A 31 -23.74 17.77 -6.75
CA ASN A 31 -23.22 19.01 -7.34
C ASN A 31 -21.70 19.11 -7.28
N TRP A 32 -21.07 18.61 -6.22
CA TRP A 32 -19.62 18.51 -6.09
C TRP A 32 -19.04 17.62 -7.18
N SER A 33 -19.64 16.44 -7.42
CA SER A 33 -19.27 15.56 -8.54
C SER A 33 -19.51 16.19 -9.91
N ARG A 34 -20.54 17.04 -10.07
CA ARG A 34 -20.78 17.80 -11.30
C ARG A 34 -19.81 18.97 -11.51
N TRP A 35 -19.38 19.63 -10.44
CA TRP A 35 -18.41 20.74 -10.49
C TRP A 35 -16.96 20.23 -10.68
N GLN A 36 -16.64 19.04 -10.20
CA GLN A 36 -15.31 18.43 -10.40
C GLN A 36 -15.05 18.06 -11.88
N ALA A 37 -16.09 17.91 -12.70
CA ALA A 37 -15.96 17.55 -14.10
C ALA A 37 -15.58 18.72 -15.04
N SER A 38 -15.71 19.99 -14.63
CA SER A 38 -15.59 21.13 -15.56
C SER A 38 -14.28 21.94 -15.48
N SER A 39 -13.28 21.53 -14.70
CA SER A 39 -11.96 22.15 -14.75
C SER A 39 -10.79 21.19 -14.47
N THR A 40 -10.83 19.96 -15.00
CA THR A 40 -9.61 19.14 -15.02
C THR A 40 -8.56 19.85 -15.87
N THR A 41 -7.52 20.34 -15.20
CA THR A 41 -6.41 21.01 -15.87
C THR A 41 -5.73 20.01 -16.82
N THR A 42 -4.99 20.50 -17.81
CA THR A 42 -4.18 19.63 -18.68
C THR A 42 -3.26 18.72 -17.87
N MET A 43 -2.79 19.20 -16.70
CA MET A 43 -2.00 18.43 -15.75
C MET A 43 -2.77 17.22 -15.19
N ASP A 44 -4.00 17.44 -14.69
CA ASP A 44 -4.80 16.37 -14.07
C ASP A 44 -5.05 15.22 -15.05
N LYS A 45 -5.31 15.54 -16.32
CA LYS A 45 -5.46 14.54 -17.38
C LYS A 45 -4.19 13.74 -17.62
N LEU A 46 -3.03 14.39 -17.59
CA LEU A 46 -1.73 13.72 -17.76
C LEU A 46 -1.38 12.85 -16.56
N ILE A 47 -1.74 13.27 -15.34
CA ILE A 47 -1.59 12.48 -14.11
C ILE A 47 -2.48 11.24 -14.20
N LEU A 48 -3.76 11.38 -14.56
CA LEU A 48 -4.68 10.24 -14.75
C LEU A 48 -4.16 9.26 -15.81
N CYS A 49 -3.67 9.74 -16.96
CA CYS A 49 -3.08 8.84 -17.95
C CYS A 49 -1.86 8.08 -17.42
N LYS A 50 -1.07 8.70 -16.54
CA LYS A 50 0.08 8.04 -15.92
C LYS A 50 -0.33 7.07 -14.82
N GLU A 51 -1.38 7.38 -14.07
CA GLU A 51 -2.00 6.46 -13.12
C GLU A 51 -2.50 5.19 -13.83
N ASP A 52 -3.20 5.33 -14.95
CA ASP A 52 -3.66 4.20 -15.77
C ASP A 52 -2.48 3.33 -16.27
N GLU A 53 -1.39 3.96 -16.72
CA GLU A 53 -0.17 3.27 -17.15
C GLU A 53 0.46 2.45 -16.02
N ILE A 54 0.51 3.02 -14.81
CA ILE A 54 1.03 2.33 -13.62
C ILE A 54 0.13 1.16 -13.24
N TRP A 55 -1.19 1.36 -13.20
CA TRP A 55 -2.13 0.28 -12.92
C TRP A 55 -2.06 -0.85 -13.94
N HIS A 56 -1.86 -0.51 -15.21
CA HIS A 56 -1.66 -1.50 -16.25
C HIS A 56 -0.35 -2.28 -16.03
N ALA A 57 0.75 -1.61 -15.69
CA ALA A 57 2.04 -2.25 -15.42
C ALA A 57 1.97 -3.19 -14.21
N VAL A 58 1.25 -2.81 -13.15
CA VAL A 58 1.14 -3.66 -11.95
C VAL A 58 0.27 -4.89 -12.19
N ILE A 59 -0.82 -4.77 -12.96
CA ILE A 59 -1.78 -5.89 -13.15
C ILE A 59 -1.37 -6.81 -14.30
N TYR A 60 -0.77 -6.25 -15.36
CA TYR A 60 -0.49 -6.96 -16.61
C TYR A 60 1.00 -6.96 -16.99
N GLY A 61 1.81 -6.09 -16.40
CA GLY A 61 3.24 -6.01 -16.66
C GLY A 61 4.05 -7.03 -15.85
N ASN A 62 5.36 -6.91 -15.94
CA ASN A 62 6.32 -7.72 -15.22
C ASN A 62 6.87 -6.98 -13.99
N ASN A 63 7.43 -7.74 -13.06
CA ASN A 63 8.17 -7.20 -11.92
C ASN A 63 9.24 -6.18 -12.37
N GLY A 64 9.12 -4.94 -11.89
CA GLY A 64 10.03 -3.83 -12.18
C GLY A 64 9.49 -2.81 -13.19
N ASP A 65 8.38 -3.12 -13.89
CA ASP A 65 7.79 -2.19 -14.87
C ASP A 65 7.26 -0.92 -14.18
N LEU A 66 6.59 -1.06 -13.03
CA LEU A 66 6.13 0.09 -12.24
C LEU A 66 7.32 0.94 -11.79
N ARG A 67 8.38 0.31 -11.27
CA ARG A 67 9.59 0.99 -10.83
C ARG A 67 10.20 1.81 -11.96
N ASN A 68 10.28 1.24 -13.16
CA ASN A 68 10.80 1.93 -14.33
C ASN A 68 9.95 3.14 -14.71
N ILE A 69 8.61 3.02 -14.67
CA ILE A 69 7.70 4.13 -14.96
C ILE A 69 7.88 5.29 -13.96
N LEU A 70 7.95 4.99 -12.66
CA LEU A 70 8.11 6.01 -11.61
C LEU A 70 9.51 6.64 -11.60
N LYS A 71 10.56 5.87 -11.93
CA LYS A 71 11.92 6.40 -12.12
C LYS A 71 12.00 7.29 -13.35
N ASP A 72 11.40 6.88 -14.46
CA ASP A 72 11.40 7.68 -15.68
C ASP A 72 10.65 9.00 -15.51
N LEU A 73 9.66 9.05 -14.61
CA LEU A 73 8.97 10.28 -14.25
C LEU A 73 9.88 11.27 -13.50
N THR A 74 10.71 10.77 -12.58
CA THR A 74 11.48 11.58 -11.62
C THR A 74 12.93 11.85 -12.07
N ASN A 75 13.46 11.03 -12.97
CA ASN A 75 14.76 11.25 -13.57
C ASN A 75 14.74 12.52 -14.43
N ASN A 76 15.53 13.51 -14.03
CA ASN A 76 15.80 14.66 -14.88
C ASN A 76 16.70 14.20 -16.04
N PRO A 77 16.41 14.56 -17.30
CA PRO A 77 17.40 14.45 -18.34
C PRO A 77 18.51 15.44 -17.97
N GLU A 78 19.61 14.95 -17.39
CA GLU A 78 20.73 15.78 -16.99
C GLU A 78 21.08 16.75 -18.13
N LYS A 79 21.01 18.06 -17.84
CA LYS A 79 21.75 19.04 -18.63
C LYS A 79 23.22 18.72 -18.37
N VAL A 80 23.81 17.88 -19.22
CA VAL A 80 25.26 17.79 -19.34
C VAL A 80 25.74 19.22 -19.49
N SER A 81 26.41 19.72 -18.47
CA SER A 81 27.10 21.00 -18.50
C SER A 81 28.06 20.94 -19.69
N ASP A 82 27.89 21.87 -20.64
CA ASP A 82 28.78 22.07 -21.81
C ASP A 82 30.22 22.48 -21.42
N ASN A 83 30.67 22.17 -20.21
CA ASN A 83 32.05 22.38 -19.75
C ASN A 83 32.95 21.22 -20.17
N GLY A 84 32.87 20.85 -21.45
CA GLY A 84 33.76 19.92 -22.14
C GLY A 84 34.73 20.64 -23.07
N GLY A 85 35.24 21.81 -22.67
CA GLY A 85 36.42 22.40 -23.28
C GLY A 85 37.65 21.57 -22.89
N VAL A 86 37.92 20.49 -23.62
CA VAL A 86 39.23 19.82 -23.57
C VAL A 86 39.87 19.89 -24.95
N THR A 87 40.87 20.75 -24.98
CA THR A 87 41.82 21.06 -26.05
C THR A 87 42.44 19.83 -26.68
N VAL A 88 42.27 19.70 -28.00
CA VAL A 88 43.09 18.83 -28.85
C VAL A 88 44.48 19.46 -28.97
N SER A 89 45.48 18.89 -28.30
CA SER A 89 46.88 19.16 -28.61
C SER A 89 47.32 18.30 -29.80
N PRO A 90 47.94 18.89 -30.85
CA PRO A 90 48.45 18.13 -31.98
C PRO A 90 49.92 17.77 -31.73
N SER A 91 50.23 16.52 -31.39
CA SER A 91 51.60 15.99 -31.51
C SER A 91 51.63 14.46 -31.52
N ASN A 92 51.52 13.88 -32.71
CA ASN A 92 52.43 12.85 -33.27
C ASN A 92 51.74 12.01 -34.37
N PRO A 93 52.33 11.89 -35.57
CA PRO A 93 51.86 10.97 -36.60
C PRO A 93 52.78 9.74 -36.66
N SER A 94 52.35 8.61 -36.10
CA SER A 94 52.81 7.28 -36.53
C SER A 94 52.10 6.17 -35.74
N ALA A 95 51.05 5.61 -36.34
CA ALA A 95 50.78 4.17 -36.33
C ALA A 95 49.47 3.92 -37.08
N VAL A 96 49.62 3.32 -38.25
CA VAL A 96 48.56 2.86 -39.14
C VAL A 96 48.03 1.51 -38.66
N ALA A 97 46.72 1.33 -38.82
CA ALA A 97 45.95 0.08 -38.87
C ALA A 97 45.61 -0.64 -37.56
N THR A 98 44.44 -0.32 -37.01
CA THR A 98 43.33 -1.29 -36.94
C THR A 98 42.01 -0.55 -36.76
N SER A 99 41.14 -0.67 -37.75
CA SER A 99 39.81 -0.06 -37.82
C SER A 99 38.85 -0.71 -36.81
N GLY A 100 38.98 -0.35 -35.53
CA GLY A 100 37.92 -0.46 -34.54
C GLY A 100 37.19 0.88 -34.47
N LYS A 101 36.00 0.94 -35.06
CA LYS A 101 35.13 2.10 -35.09
C LYS A 101 34.74 2.44 -33.65
N ILE A 102 35.45 3.37 -33.02
CA ILE A 102 35.08 3.93 -31.72
C ILE A 102 33.81 4.75 -31.98
N GLU A 103 32.66 4.18 -31.65
CA GLU A 103 31.41 4.92 -31.56
C GLU A 103 31.60 6.00 -30.49
N ALA A 104 31.81 7.23 -30.97
CA ALA A 104 31.64 8.41 -30.15
C ALA A 104 30.27 8.31 -29.48
N GLY A 105 30.27 8.29 -28.14
CA GLY A 105 29.07 8.10 -27.32
C GLY A 105 27.97 9.06 -27.74
N VAL A 106 27.04 8.56 -28.55
CA VAL A 106 25.78 9.22 -28.84
C VAL A 106 25.01 9.17 -27.53
N LEU A 107 25.10 10.26 -26.77
CA LEU A 107 24.26 10.52 -25.60
C LEU A 107 22.81 10.56 -26.08
N PHE A 108 22.13 9.41 -26.02
CA PHE A 108 20.70 9.32 -26.24
C PHE A 108 20.00 10.06 -25.11
N ARG A 109 19.76 11.36 -25.29
CA ARG A 109 18.84 12.12 -24.44
C ARG A 109 17.47 11.47 -24.58
N ARG A 110 16.98 10.88 -23.49
CA ARG A 110 15.60 10.40 -23.45
C ARG A 110 14.66 11.60 -23.65
N PRO A 111 13.66 11.50 -24.55
CA PRO A 111 12.68 12.56 -24.73
C PRO A 111 11.89 12.80 -23.44
N LYS A 112 11.75 14.07 -23.03
CA LYS A 112 10.88 14.44 -21.90
C LYS A 112 9.45 13.99 -22.15
N THR A 113 8.82 13.43 -21.13
CA THR A 113 7.42 13.02 -21.19
C THR A 113 6.50 14.24 -21.27
N LYS A 114 5.26 14.05 -21.75
CA LYS A 114 4.26 15.13 -21.78
C LYS A 114 3.97 15.70 -20.39
N LEU A 115 3.94 14.84 -19.38
CA LEU A 115 3.75 15.23 -17.98
C LEU A 115 4.92 16.09 -17.46
N GLN A 116 6.16 15.69 -17.73
CA GLN A 116 7.33 16.50 -17.36
C GLN A 116 7.28 17.90 -17.98
N LYS A 117 6.93 18.02 -19.27
CA LYS A 117 6.78 19.32 -19.93
C LYS A 117 5.68 20.16 -19.30
N ALA A 118 4.55 19.55 -18.94
CA ALA A 118 3.47 20.26 -18.28
C ALA A 118 3.89 20.77 -16.89
N VAL A 119 4.66 19.98 -16.12
CA VAL A 119 5.19 20.38 -14.81
C VAL A 119 6.20 21.51 -14.95
N GLU A 120 7.05 21.45 -15.96
CA GLU A 120 7.98 22.52 -16.29
C GLU A 120 7.26 23.85 -16.55
N THR A 121 6.18 23.83 -17.34
CA THR A 121 5.37 25.03 -17.61
C THR A 121 4.64 25.53 -16.36
N ASP A 122 4.03 24.63 -15.57
CA ASP A 122 3.35 25.00 -14.31
C ASP A 122 4.31 25.67 -13.31
N VAL A 123 5.54 25.16 -13.20
CA VAL A 123 6.57 25.73 -12.33
C VAL A 123 7.13 27.06 -12.86
N GLU A 124 7.28 27.22 -14.19
CA GLU A 124 7.70 28.48 -14.82
C GLU A 124 6.70 29.61 -14.53
N GLU A 125 5.40 29.31 -14.55
CA GLU A 125 4.35 30.28 -14.25
C GLU A 125 4.35 30.72 -12.77
N GLN A 126 4.74 29.83 -11.86
CA GLN A 126 4.70 30.08 -10.42
C GLN A 126 5.97 30.75 -9.87
N ILE A 127 7.14 30.55 -10.51
CA ILE A 127 8.42 31.00 -9.97
C ILE A 127 9.11 31.95 -10.94
N SER A 128 9.13 33.25 -10.58
CA SER A 128 10.05 34.20 -11.18
C SER A 128 11.42 34.08 -10.48
N TYR A 129 12.50 33.92 -11.24
CA TYR A 129 13.94 33.93 -10.87
C TYR A 129 14.68 32.59 -10.59
N GLY A 130 15.74 32.36 -11.39
CA GLY A 130 16.93 31.52 -11.11
C GLY A 130 16.88 30.05 -11.57
N SER A 131 17.68 29.67 -12.58
CA SER A 131 17.71 28.31 -13.17
C SER A 131 17.88 27.18 -12.14
N ARG A 132 18.66 27.39 -11.08
CA ARG A 132 18.87 26.35 -10.05
C ARG A 132 17.64 26.13 -9.17
N ARG A 133 16.90 27.19 -8.83
CA ARG A 133 15.65 27.08 -8.05
C ARG A 133 14.54 26.44 -8.89
N TYR A 134 14.53 26.75 -10.18
CA TYR A 134 13.63 26.14 -11.14
C TYR A 134 13.80 24.61 -11.21
N ASP A 135 15.01 24.12 -11.46
CA ASP A 135 15.26 22.67 -11.59
C ASP A 135 14.92 21.91 -10.30
N MET A 136 15.19 22.50 -9.13
CA MET A 136 14.80 21.92 -7.84
C MET A 136 13.28 21.90 -7.64
N ALA A 137 12.58 22.96 -8.04
CA ALA A 137 11.13 23.05 -7.92
C ALA A 137 10.42 22.05 -8.85
N VAL A 138 10.88 21.92 -10.11
CA VAL A 138 10.38 20.90 -11.05
C VAL A 138 10.60 19.50 -10.49
N LYS A 139 11.80 19.21 -9.99
CA LYS A 139 12.09 17.90 -9.38
C LYS A 139 11.19 17.62 -8.18
N ALA A 140 11.07 18.57 -7.24
CA ALA A 140 10.21 18.41 -6.07
C ALA A 140 8.74 18.19 -6.45
N ARG A 141 8.26 18.89 -7.49
CA ARG A 141 6.90 18.72 -8.01
C ARG A 141 6.69 17.35 -8.66
N LEU A 142 7.67 16.85 -9.42
CA LEU A 142 7.64 15.50 -10.01
C LEU A 142 7.69 14.40 -8.95
N GLU A 143 8.52 14.54 -7.91
CA GLU A 143 8.55 13.60 -6.77
C GLU A 143 7.19 13.59 -6.04
N ALA A 144 6.59 14.76 -5.79
CA ALA A 144 5.26 14.83 -5.18
C ALA A 144 4.18 14.15 -6.02
N ILE A 145 4.24 14.29 -7.35
CA ILE A 145 3.34 13.55 -8.26
C ILE A 145 3.65 12.05 -8.23
N ALA A 146 4.92 11.66 -8.17
CA ALA A 146 5.31 10.25 -8.08
C ALA A 146 4.81 9.61 -6.77
N ASP A 147 4.89 10.31 -5.64
CA ASP A 147 4.32 9.87 -4.35
C ASP A 147 2.79 9.80 -4.39
N LEU A 148 2.14 10.78 -5.02
CA LEU A 148 0.68 10.74 -5.22
C LEU A 148 0.28 9.51 -6.03
N LEU A 149 0.97 9.26 -7.14
CA LEU A 149 0.73 8.11 -8.01
C LEU A 149 1.03 6.79 -7.29
N ALA A 150 2.13 6.70 -6.53
CA ALA A 150 2.50 5.50 -5.79
C ALA A 150 1.46 5.12 -4.71
N ASN A 151 0.75 6.10 -4.16
CA ASN A 151 -0.34 5.91 -3.19
C ASN A 151 -1.74 5.85 -3.84
N SER A 152 -1.81 5.72 -5.17
CA SER A 152 -3.09 5.56 -5.85
C SER A 152 -3.79 4.28 -5.35
N SER A 153 -5.10 4.41 -5.21
CA SER A 153 -6.00 3.31 -4.90
C SER A 153 -7.23 3.38 -5.79
N GLN A 154 -7.60 2.24 -6.36
CA GLN A 154 -8.78 2.18 -7.22
C GLN A 154 -9.57 0.89 -7.02
N LYS A 155 -10.84 0.94 -7.44
CA LYS A 155 -11.67 -0.25 -7.54
C LYS A 155 -11.36 -0.94 -8.87
N LEU A 156 -11.01 -2.21 -8.80
CA LEU A 156 -10.67 -3.00 -9.99
C LEU A 156 -11.91 -3.22 -10.87
N THR A 157 -11.71 -3.11 -12.19
CA THR A 157 -12.71 -3.54 -13.18
C THR A 157 -12.81 -5.07 -13.19
N LYS A 158 -13.92 -5.62 -13.70
CA LYS A 158 -14.12 -7.08 -13.77
C LYS A 158 -12.98 -7.81 -14.50
N ASN A 159 -12.43 -7.20 -15.55
CA ASN A 159 -11.31 -7.76 -16.31
C ASN A 159 -10.01 -7.78 -15.49
N GLN A 160 -9.76 -6.71 -14.71
CA GLN A 160 -8.62 -6.64 -13.81
C GLN A 160 -8.76 -7.64 -12.66
N GLN A 161 -9.94 -7.74 -12.05
CA GLN A 161 -10.24 -8.73 -11.00
C GLN A 161 -9.97 -10.16 -11.47
N GLN A 162 -10.47 -10.50 -12.67
CA GLN A 162 -10.25 -11.83 -13.24
C GLN A 162 -8.77 -12.13 -13.49
N ARG A 163 -8.01 -11.13 -13.97
CA ARG A 163 -6.57 -11.30 -14.20
C ARG A 163 -5.80 -11.44 -12.90
N ALA A 164 -6.11 -10.59 -11.94
CA ALA A 164 -5.46 -10.58 -10.64
C ALA A 164 -5.92 -11.74 -9.73
N GLN A 165 -6.92 -12.53 -10.12
CA GLN A 165 -7.55 -13.55 -9.26
C GLN A 165 -8.07 -12.95 -7.93
N GLU A 166 -8.43 -11.67 -7.96
CA GLU A 166 -8.85 -10.89 -6.80
C GLU A 166 -10.30 -10.43 -7.04
N TRP A 167 -11.26 -11.16 -6.45
CA TRP A 167 -12.70 -10.91 -6.64
C TRP A 167 -13.27 -9.86 -5.67
N SER A 168 -12.44 -9.09 -4.98
CA SER A 168 -12.92 -8.12 -4.01
C SER A 168 -13.54 -6.88 -4.65
N SER A 169 -14.62 -6.40 -4.04
CA SER A 169 -15.39 -5.23 -4.47
C SER A 169 -14.89 -3.89 -3.92
N GLY A 170 -13.79 -3.90 -3.15
CA GLY A 170 -13.20 -2.73 -2.49
C GLY A 170 -12.13 -2.02 -3.32
N LYS A 171 -11.60 -0.92 -2.77
CA LYS A 171 -10.41 -0.25 -3.33
C LYS A 171 -9.18 -1.08 -3.00
N VAL A 172 -8.21 -1.07 -3.91
CA VAL A 172 -6.91 -1.70 -3.73
C VAL A 172 -5.84 -0.66 -4.02
N SER A 173 -4.81 -0.61 -3.18
CA SER A 173 -3.62 0.23 -3.38
C SER A 173 -2.64 -0.44 -4.34
N ILE A 174 -1.80 0.36 -4.99
CA ILE A 174 -0.73 -0.15 -5.86
C ILE A 174 0.22 -1.08 -5.13
N LEU A 175 0.65 -0.72 -3.91
CA LEU A 175 1.54 -1.55 -3.10
C LEU A 175 0.91 -2.91 -2.78
N TRP A 176 -0.38 -2.93 -2.38
CA TRP A 176 -1.09 -4.18 -2.16
C TRP A 176 -1.10 -5.07 -3.40
N MET A 177 -1.36 -4.48 -4.57
CA MET A 177 -1.38 -5.25 -5.81
C MET A 177 0.02 -5.75 -6.20
N ALA A 178 1.07 -4.94 -6.00
CA ALA A 178 2.45 -5.37 -6.24
C ALA A 178 2.83 -6.56 -5.35
N ILE A 179 2.43 -6.57 -4.08
CA ILE A 179 2.59 -7.72 -3.18
C ILE A 179 1.79 -8.92 -3.68
N HIS A 180 0.50 -8.71 -4.00
CA HIS A 180 -0.39 -9.78 -4.47
C HIS A 180 0.11 -10.48 -5.75
N GLN A 181 0.77 -9.74 -6.64
CA GLN A 181 1.35 -10.26 -7.89
C GLN A 181 2.78 -10.79 -7.73
N ASP A 182 3.37 -10.76 -6.53
CA ASP A 182 4.79 -11.10 -6.27
C ASP A 182 5.79 -10.24 -7.08
N HIS A 183 5.47 -8.95 -7.28
CA HIS A 183 6.36 -8.00 -7.95
C HIS A 183 7.41 -7.43 -6.97
N LYS A 184 8.37 -8.27 -6.56
CA LYS A 184 9.35 -7.93 -5.51
C LYS A 184 10.13 -6.65 -5.75
N SER A 185 10.60 -6.38 -6.98
CA SER A 185 11.35 -5.15 -7.29
C SER A 185 10.47 -3.90 -7.25
N ASP A 186 9.19 -4.02 -7.58
CA ASP A 186 8.25 -2.89 -7.50
C ASP A 186 7.89 -2.62 -6.03
N MET A 187 7.63 -3.67 -5.26
CA MET A 187 7.39 -3.62 -3.81
C MET A 187 8.57 -2.99 -3.05
N GLU A 188 9.79 -3.47 -3.26
CA GLU A 188 11.00 -2.91 -2.62
C GLU A 188 11.17 -1.43 -2.96
N TYR A 189 10.99 -1.05 -4.22
CA TYR A 189 11.08 0.34 -4.64
C TYR A 189 10.02 1.22 -3.98
N LEU A 190 8.77 0.75 -3.91
CA LEU A 190 7.69 1.48 -3.28
C LEU A 190 7.92 1.68 -1.78
N LEU A 191 8.43 0.67 -1.08
CA LEU A 191 8.70 0.76 0.37
C LEU A 191 9.91 1.65 0.69
N THR A 192 10.96 1.63 -0.15
CA THR A 192 12.23 2.33 0.13
C THR A 192 12.28 3.76 -0.38
N GLU A 193 11.70 4.04 -1.55
CA GLU A 193 11.89 5.30 -2.29
C GLU A 193 10.63 6.18 -2.33
N ARG A 194 9.51 5.73 -1.74
CA ARG A 194 8.21 6.42 -1.79
C ARG A 194 7.52 6.45 -0.45
N ASN A 195 6.75 7.50 -0.21
CA ASN A 195 6.01 7.66 1.05
C ASN A 195 4.70 6.86 1.06
N GLN A 196 4.77 5.56 1.38
CA GLN A 196 3.59 4.68 1.32
C GLN A 196 2.64 4.87 2.51
N LYS A 197 1.34 4.95 2.19
CA LYS A 197 0.22 4.90 3.16
C LYS A 197 -0.09 3.46 3.53
N LEU A 198 0.66 2.91 4.48
CA LEU A 198 0.60 1.51 4.89
C LEU A 198 -0.67 1.16 5.68
N GLU A 199 -1.32 2.16 6.29
CA GLU A 199 -2.58 2.02 7.02
C GLU A 199 -3.81 1.83 6.13
N MET A 200 -3.65 1.99 4.81
CA MET A 200 -4.78 1.92 3.88
C MET A 200 -5.40 0.52 3.87
N GLY A 201 -6.68 0.43 4.23
CA GLY A 201 -7.48 -0.77 4.09
C GLY A 201 -7.75 -1.10 2.62
N ASN A 202 -7.42 -2.32 2.22
CA ASN A 202 -7.61 -2.84 0.87
C ASN A 202 -8.73 -3.86 0.85
N THR A 203 -9.36 -4.00 -0.31
CA THR A 203 -10.46 -4.95 -0.55
C THR A 203 -11.70 -4.64 0.31
N PHE A 204 -12.73 -5.48 0.26
CA PHE A 204 -13.89 -5.32 1.16
C PHE A 204 -13.56 -5.66 2.61
N GLN A 205 -12.47 -6.41 2.84
CA GLN A 205 -12.02 -6.80 4.18
C GLN A 205 -11.23 -5.70 4.87
N GLN A 206 -10.98 -4.56 4.21
CA GLN A 206 -10.18 -3.45 4.75
C GLN A 206 -8.80 -3.89 5.26
N LYS A 207 -8.23 -4.96 4.71
CA LYS A 207 -6.91 -5.46 5.13
C LYS A 207 -5.81 -4.51 4.68
N THR A 208 -4.92 -4.15 5.60
CA THR A 208 -3.72 -3.36 5.29
C THR A 208 -2.64 -4.22 4.66
N VAL A 209 -1.67 -3.62 3.95
CA VAL A 209 -0.56 -4.36 3.31
C VAL A 209 0.19 -5.28 4.28
N LEU A 210 0.23 -4.94 5.57
CA LEU A 210 0.79 -5.79 6.61
C LEU A 210 -0.04 -7.08 6.84
N HIS A 211 -1.36 -7.00 6.83
CA HIS A 211 -2.23 -8.20 6.87
C HIS A 211 -1.95 -9.14 5.69
N LYS A 212 -1.74 -8.58 4.48
CA LYS A 212 -1.40 -9.40 3.30
C LYS A 212 -0.09 -10.13 3.50
N ALA A 213 0.95 -9.42 3.93
CA ALA A 213 2.26 -10.02 4.19
C ALA A 213 2.19 -11.14 5.25
N VAL A 214 1.45 -10.91 6.33
CA VAL A 214 1.19 -11.93 7.37
C VAL A 214 0.44 -13.13 6.81
N SER A 215 -0.58 -12.92 5.97
CA SER A 215 -1.37 -14.01 5.37
C SER A 215 -0.55 -14.93 4.46
N GLU A 216 0.52 -14.42 3.88
CA GLU A 216 1.46 -15.17 3.04
C GLU A 216 2.50 -15.92 3.89
N SER A 217 2.62 -15.59 5.18
CA SER A 217 3.67 -16.07 6.09
C SER A 217 5.09 -15.74 5.59
N ASP A 218 5.23 -14.60 4.91
CA ASP A 218 6.51 -14.11 4.41
C ASP A 218 7.15 -13.17 5.45
N GLY A 219 8.00 -13.75 6.30
CA GLY A 219 8.71 -12.99 7.34
C GLY A 219 9.69 -11.96 6.79
N ASP A 220 10.20 -12.12 5.57
CA ASP A 220 11.10 -11.14 4.97
C ASP A 220 10.31 -9.95 4.42
N LEU A 221 9.13 -10.18 3.84
CA LEU A 221 8.20 -9.12 3.46
C LEU A 221 7.68 -8.35 4.68
N VAL A 222 7.30 -9.03 5.77
CA VAL A 222 6.89 -8.38 7.02
C VAL A 222 8.02 -7.52 7.56
N ARG A 223 9.25 -8.05 7.60
CA ARG A 223 10.43 -7.27 8.00
C ARG A 223 10.64 -6.05 7.11
N ASN A 224 10.56 -6.21 5.80
CA ASN A 224 10.74 -5.10 4.86
C ASN A 224 9.70 -3.99 5.06
N ILE A 225 8.44 -4.34 5.33
CA ILE A 225 7.40 -3.34 5.61
C ILE A 225 7.72 -2.58 6.91
N LEU A 226 8.11 -3.30 7.97
CA LEU A 226 8.37 -2.74 9.30
C LEU A 226 9.67 -1.91 9.37
N GLU A 227 10.75 -2.37 8.74
CA GLU A 227 12.09 -1.79 8.87
C GLU A 227 12.44 -0.82 7.73
N ASN A 228 11.98 -1.08 6.49
CA ASN A 228 12.40 -0.30 5.32
C ASN A 228 11.43 0.81 4.93
N SER A 229 10.28 0.94 5.61
CA SER A 229 9.42 2.11 5.45
C SER A 229 10.05 3.33 6.14
N SER A 230 11.03 3.94 5.47
CA SER A 230 11.82 5.05 6.02
C SER A 230 11.01 6.30 6.39
N LEU A 231 9.75 6.38 5.93
CA LEU A 231 8.89 7.56 6.04
C LEU A 231 7.66 7.37 6.94
N THR A 232 7.31 6.13 7.28
CA THR A 232 6.11 5.82 8.08
C THR A 232 6.50 4.94 9.28
N SER A 233 6.31 5.46 10.49
CA SER A 233 6.58 4.70 11.72
C SER A 233 5.65 3.48 11.80
N PRO A 234 6.17 2.28 12.14
CA PRO A 234 5.35 1.07 12.36
C PRO A 234 4.15 1.28 13.29
N GLU A 235 4.30 2.12 14.31
CA GLU A 235 3.26 2.42 15.29
C GLU A 235 1.95 2.92 14.66
N THR A 236 2.00 3.55 13.48
CA THR A 236 0.80 4.10 12.83
C THR A 236 -0.07 3.06 12.12
N TYR A 237 0.48 1.88 11.78
CA TYR A 237 -0.23 0.88 10.98
C TYR A 237 -0.13 -0.56 11.52
N ILE A 238 0.79 -0.86 12.43
CA ILE A 238 1.00 -2.22 12.96
C ILE A 238 -0.23 -2.77 13.69
N ASN A 239 -1.05 -1.87 14.25
CA ASN A 239 -2.30 -2.18 14.95
C ASN A 239 -3.55 -1.78 14.17
N ALA A 240 -3.41 -1.42 12.89
CA ALA A 240 -4.57 -1.13 12.05
C ALA A 240 -5.46 -2.38 11.97
N GLY A 241 -6.76 -2.21 12.21
CA GLY A 241 -7.74 -3.28 12.11
C GLY A 241 -8.21 -3.50 10.67
N ASP A 242 -8.60 -4.73 10.37
CA ASP A 242 -9.39 -5.06 9.20
C ASP A 242 -10.89 -4.72 9.42
N PHE A 243 -11.79 -5.19 8.55
CA PHE A 243 -13.22 -4.89 8.62
C PHE A 243 -13.93 -5.40 9.90
N VAL A 244 -13.33 -6.33 10.65
CA VAL A 244 -13.81 -6.80 11.96
C VAL A 244 -12.86 -6.37 13.09
N ASN A 245 -12.08 -5.32 12.85
CA ASN A 245 -11.05 -4.80 13.76
C ASN A 245 -9.97 -5.81 14.14
N ARG A 246 -9.75 -6.86 13.34
CA ARG A 246 -8.61 -7.76 13.56
C ARG A 246 -7.33 -7.08 13.11
N THR A 247 -6.35 -7.05 14.00
CA THR A 247 -5.00 -6.57 13.68
C THR A 247 -4.19 -7.64 12.94
N PRO A 248 -3.03 -7.31 12.33
CA PRO A 248 -2.13 -8.29 11.72
C PRO A 248 -1.74 -9.43 12.67
N LEU A 249 -1.70 -9.18 13.98
CA LEU A 249 -1.42 -10.21 14.98
C LEU A 249 -2.55 -11.24 15.13
N HIS A 250 -3.82 -10.84 14.95
CA HIS A 250 -4.94 -11.78 14.86
C HIS A 250 -4.79 -12.66 13.61
N ASP A 251 -4.37 -12.07 12.48
CA ASP A 251 -4.16 -12.80 11.22
C ASP A 251 -3.06 -13.86 11.36
N VAL A 252 -1.98 -13.63 12.13
CA VAL A 252 -0.96 -14.65 12.40
C VAL A 252 -1.59 -15.96 12.88
N VAL A 253 -2.55 -15.85 13.79
CA VAL A 253 -3.27 -17.00 14.35
C VAL A 253 -4.17 -17.62 13.30
N VAL A 254 -5.07 -16.83 12.68
CA VAL A 254 -6.04 -17.33 11.69
C VAL A 254 -5.34 -18.09 10.55
N TYR A 255 -4.22 -17.56 10.05
CA TYR A 255 -3.50 -18.19 8.94
C TYR A 255 -2.60 -19.36 9.35
N ALA A 256 -2.17 -19.44 10.62
CA ALA A 256 -1.51 -20.63 11.15
C ALA A 256 -2.44 -21.86 11.10
N PHE A 257 -3.75 -21.66 11.24
CA PHE A 257 -4.76 -22.72 11.21
C PHE A 257 -5.43 -22.95 9.86
N ARG A 258 -5.42 -21.95 8.96
CA ARG A 258 -6.13 -22.03 7.67
C ARG A 258 -5.51 -23.04 6.69
N ARG A 259 -4.25 -23.40 6.87
CA ARG A 259 -3.61 -24.48 6.09
C ARG A 259 -4.21 -25.80 6.61
N LEU A 260 -5.06 -26.43 5.81
CA LEU A 260 -5.83 -27.66 6.13
C LEU A 260 -4.98 -28.89 6.52
N SER A 261 -3.68 -28.73 6.70
CA SER A 261 -2.67 -29.72 7.08
C SER A 261 -1.95 -29.28 8.36
N ILE A 262 -1.39 -30.23 9.11
CA ILE A 262 -0.48 -29.92 10.22
C ILE A 262 0.62 -29.02 9.66
N PRO A 263 0.87 -27.83 10.25
CA PRO A 263 1.96 -26.98 9.80
C PRO A 263 3.26 -27.78 9.80
N THR A 264 3.97 -27.74 8.67
CA THR A 264 5.35 -28.22 8.64
C THR A 264 6.19 -27.40 9.63
N SER A 265 7.33 -27.95 10.09
CA SER A 265 8.23 -27.20 10.98
C SER A 265 8.62 -25.85 10.39
N ILE A 266 8.82 -25.78 9.06
CA ILE A 266 9.14 -24.55 8.32
C ILE A 266 8.01 -23.52 8.41
N GLU A 267 6.76 -23.95 8.26
CA GLU A 267 5.61 -23.04 8.36
C GLU A 267 5.44 -22.49 9.77
N LEU A 268 5.65 -23.34 10.79
CA LEU A 268 5.61 -22.90 12.19
C LEU A 268 6.75 -21.91 12.49
N ASP A 269 7.97 -22.19 12.04
CA ASP A 269 9.12 -21.29 12.21
C ASP A 269 8.85 -19.93 11.56
N ASN A 270 8.24 -19.90 10.37
CA ASN A 270 7.83 -18.67 9.71
C ASN A 270 6.73 -17.93 10.48
N THR A 271 5.72 -18.63 11.00
CA THR A 271 4.68 -18.04 11.85
C THR A 271 5.28 -17.42 13.11
N LEU A 272 6.20 -18.11 13.79
CA LEU A 272 6.90 -17.60 14.97
C LEU A 272 7.80 -16.40 14.62
N LYS A 273 8.48 -16.44 13.47
CA LYS A 273 9.28 -15.30 12.96
C LYS A 273 8.40 -14.08 12.73
N VAL A 274 7.25 -14.25 12.07
CA VAL A 274 6.30 -13.15 11.82
C VAL A 274 5.74 -12.62 13.15
N PHE A 275 5.37 -13.50 14.08
CA PHE A 275 4.94 -13.11 15.43
C PHE A 275 6.01 -12.27 16.14
N GLY A 276 7.25 -12.75 16.16
CA GLY A 276 8.39 -12.06 16.79
C GLY A 276 8.60 -10.67 16.20
N LEU A 277 8.60 -10.56 14.86
CA LEU A 277 8.72 -9.27 14.17
C LEU A 277 7.62 -8.28 14.56
N LEU A 278 6.37 -8.73 14.59
CA LEU A 278 5.24 -7.87 14.99
C LEU A 278 5.36 -7.44 16.45
N SER A 279 5.69 -8.38 17.35
CA SER A 279 5.83 -8.10 18.78
C SER A 279 6.97 -7.12 19.08
N GLU A 280 8.14 -7.32 18.45
CA GLU A 280 9.32 -6.45 18.59
C GLU A 280 9.05 -5.01 18.13
N HIS A 281 8.17 -4.83 17.14
CA HIS A 281 7.81 -3.52 16.58
C HIS A 281 6.56 -2.90 17.21
N GLY A 282 6.08 -3.42 18.35
CA GLY A 282 5.02 -2.78 19.13
C GLY A 282 3.59 -3.17 18.72
N ALA A 283 3.40 -4.35 18.12
CA ALA A 283 2.06 -4.90 17.94
C ALA A 283 1.39 -5.11 19.31
N ASN A 284 0.16 -4.66 19.45
CA ASN A 284 -0.62 -4.82 20.67
C ASN A 284 -1.06 -6.28 20.81
N ILE A 285 -0.40 -7.00 21.72
CA ILE A 285 -0.64 -8.42 22.01
C ILE A 285 -2.07 -8.68 22.48
N ASN A 286 -2.71 -7.69 23.11
CA ASN A 286 -4.06 -7.75 23.67
C ASN A 286 -5.06 -6.91 22.86
N ALA A 287 -4.76 -6.64 21.59
CA ALA A 287 -5.72 -5.98 20.71
C ALA A 287 -7.04 -6.75 20.67
N LEU A 288 -8.17 -6.06 20.66
CA LEU A 288 -9.49 -6.67 20.62
C LEU A 288 -10.07 -6.53 19.21
N ASP A 289 -10.62 -7.60 18.67
CA ASP A 289 -11.48 -7.55 17.49
C ASP A 289 -12.93 -7.16 17.86
N ASP A 290 -13.82 -7.10 16.86
CA ASP A 290 -15.24 -6.75 17.06
C ASP A 290 -16.02 -7.72 17.97
N LEU A 291 -15.47 -8.91 18.20
CA LEU A 291 -16.03 -9.91 19.09
C LEU A 291 -15.36 -9.87 20.48
N PHE A 292 -14.59 -8.82 20.75
CA PHE A 292 -13.77 -8.68 21.96
C PHE A 292 -12.77 -9.83 22.15
N MET A 293 -12.39 -10.51 21.07
CA MET A 293 -11.39 -11.56 21.14
C MET A 293 -10.01 -10.93 20.99
N THR A 294 -9.09 -11.33 21.87
CA THR A 294 -7.65 -11.09 21.64
C THR A 294 -7.09 -12.12 20.65
N PRO A 295 -5.89 -11.90 20.09
CA PRO A 295 -5.19 -12.93 19.34
C PRO A 295 -5.05 -14.24 20.12
N LEU A 296 -4.87 -14.17 21.44
CA LEU A 296 -4.82 -15.35 22.30
C LEU A 296 -6.17 -16.08 22.39
N HIS A 297 -7.29 -15.36 22.46
CA HIS A 297 -8.63 -15.98 22.35
C HIS A 297 -8.80 -16.73 21.03
N LEU A 298 -8.40 -16.11 19.92
CA LEU A 298 -8.43 -16.76 18.61
C LEU A 298 -7.59 -18.04 18.59
N LEU A 299 -6.43 -18.06 19.24
CA LEU A 299 -5.57 -19.24 19.28
C LEU A 299 -6.29 -20.44 19.92
N PHE A 300 -7.00 -20.21 21.03
CA PHE A 300 -7.79 -21.24 21.68
C PHE A 300 -9.05 -21.60 20.91
N SER A 301 -9.78 -20.61 20.38
CA SER A 301 -11.00 -20.82 19.61
C SER A 301 -10.73 -21.67 18.36
N GLU A 302 -9.68 -21.35 17.61
CA GLU A 302 -9.25 -22.14 16.45
C GLU A 302 -8.79 -23.54 16.88
N ALA A 303 -7.98 -23.66 17.94
CA ALA A 303 -7.56 -24.96 18.44
C ALA A 303 -8.74 -25.89 18.78
N LEU A 304 -9.76 -25.36 19.47
CA LEU A 304 -10.98 -26.08 19.81
C LEU A 304 -11.82 -26.40 18.57
N TYR A 305 -11.98 -25.45 17.65
CA TYR A 305 -12.68 -25.66 16.38
C TYR A 305 -12.06 -26.81 15.59
N TRP A 306 -10.74 -26.83 15.44
CA TRP A 306 -10.02 -27.88 14.71
C TRP A 306 -10.04 -29.23 15.41
N LYS A 307 -9.95 -29.24 16.75
CA LYS A 307 -10.11 -30.46 17.56
C LYS A 307 -11.46 -31.13 17.32
N ASN A 308 -12.52 -30.34 17.21
CA ASN A 308 -13.88 -30.85 17.01
C ASN A 308 -14.16 -31.27 15.56
N ARG A 309 -13.52 -30.62 14.57
CA ARG A 309 -13.76 -30.85 13.14
C ARG A 309 -12.96 -32.02 12.57
N LEU A 310 -11.76 -32.28 13.09
CA LEU A 310 -10.92 -33.40 12.66
C LEU A 310 -11.06 -34.52 13.69
N GLU A 311 -11.81 -35.59 13.38
CA GLU A 311 -12.00 -36.79 14.21
C GLU A 311 -10.72 -37.63 14.39
N GLY A 312 -9.66 -37.04 14.92
CA GLY A 312 -8.42 -37.74 15.23
C GLY A 312 -7.65 -37.04 16.33
N ASN A 313 -7.01 -37.82 17.20
CA ASN A 313 -6.01 -37.37 18.18
C ASN A 313 -4.81 -36.73 17.47
N ARG A 314 -4.98 -35.60 16.79
CA ARG A 314 -3.87 -34.79 16.31
C ARG A 314 -3.34 -34.04 17.51
N GLU A 315 -2.09 -34.30 17.85
CA GLU A 315 -1.40 -33.54 18.88
C GLU A 315 -1.30 -32.08 18.41
N HIS A 316 -1.95 -31.18 19.14
CA HIS A 316 -1.81 -29.73 18.98
C HIS A 316 -0.46 -29.22 19.53
N SER A 317 0.57 -30.07 19.52
CA SER A 317 1.90 -29.76 20.05
C SER A 317 2.54 -28.59 19.32
N PHE A 318 2.17 -28.35 18.05
CA PHE A 318 2.61 -27.18 17.29
C PHE A 318 2.08 -25.84 17.83
N LEU A 319 1.05 -25.85 18.68
CA LEU A 319 0.52 -24.63 19.30
C LEU A 319 1.34 -24.17 20.49
N ILE A 320 2.06 -25.08 21.14
CA ILE A 320 2.80 -24.79 22.37
C ILE A 320 3.82 -23.66 22.13
N PRO A 321 4.64 -23.67 21.06
CA PRO A 321 5.59 -22.58 20.82
C PRO A 321 4.91 -21.23 20.58
N LEU A 322 3.77 -21.20 19.89
CA LEU A 322 3.05 -19.96 19.62
C LEU A 322 2.37 -19.43 20.89
N LEU A 323 1.76 -20.32 21.68
CA LEU A 323 1.19 -20.00 22.99
C LEU A 323 2.27 -19.43 23.93
N ASP A 324 3.42 -20.11 24.03
CA ASP A 324 4.55 -19.65 24.84
C ASP A 324 5.00 -18.25 24.39
N SER A 325 5.05 -18.01 23.07
CA SER A 325 5.40 -16.70 22.52
C SER A 325 4.40 -15.61 22.92
N PHE A 326 3.09 -15.91 22.89
CA PHE A 326 2.06 -14.98 23.39
C PHE A 326 2.22 -14.68 24.88
N LEU A 327 2.41 -15.71 25.71
CA LEU A 327 2.56 -15.54 27.15
C LEU A 327 3.83 -14.76 27.50
N LEU A 328 4.95 -15.03 26.83
CA LEU A 328 6.19 -14.29 26.99
C LEU A 328 6.06 -12.83 26.54
N ALA A 329 5.26 -12.56 25.51
CA ALA A 329 4.97 -11.20 25.05
C ALA A 329 3.98 -10.43 25.95
N GLY A 330 3.48 -11.06 27.02
CA GLY A 330 2.57 -10.42 27.98
C GLY A 330 1.10 -10.49 27.60
N ALA A 331 0.69 -11.52 26.84
CA ALA A 331 -0.72 -11.74 26.55
C ALA A 331 -1.54 -11.93 27.83
N GLU A 332 -2.65 -11.21 27.93
CA GLU A 332 -3.59 -11.33 29.03
C GLU A 332 -4.43 -12.60 28.87
N VAL A 333 -4.47 -13.42 29.92
CA VAL A 333 -5.24 -14.67 29.96
C VAL A 333 -6.61 -14.53 30.64
N GLN A 334 -6.94 -13.33 31.14
CA GLN A 334 -8.17 -13.04 31.89
C GLN A 334 -9.07 -12.01 31.19
N THR A 335 -8.63 -11.49 30.05
CA THR A 335 -9.47 -10.65 29.20
C THR A 335 -10.70 -11.47 28.80
N LYS A 336 -11.88 -10.87 28.85
CA LYS A 336 -13.13 -11.57 28.52
C LYS A 336 -13.59 -11.20 27.12
N ASP A 337 -14.01 -12.21 26.37
CA ASP A 337 -14.69 -12.00 25.09
C ASP A 337 -16.17 -11.61 25.28
N MET A 338 -16.90 -11.47 24.17
CA MET A 338 -18.33 -11.19 24.18
C MET A 338 -19.22 -12.27 24.82
N GLU A 339 -18.72 -13.49 24.96
CA GLU A 339 -19.39 -14.59 25.69
C GLU A 339 -19.02 -14.60 27.18
N GLY A 340 -18.06 -13.76 27.59
CA GLY A 340 -17.59 -13.63 28.97
C GLY A 340 -16.59 -14.72 29.38
N MET A 341 -16.05 -15.46 28.41
CA MET A 341 -15.05 -16.53 28.61
C MET A 341 -13.66 -16.00 28.87
#